data_AF-A0A2T1DH33-F1
#
_entry.id   AF-A0A2T1DH33-F1
#
_cell.length_a   1.000
_cell.length_b   1.000
_cell.length_c   1.000
_cell.angle_alpha   90.00
_cell.angle_beta   90.00
_cell.angle_gamma   90.00
#
_symmetry.space_group_name_H-M   'P 1'
#
loop_
_entity.id
_entity.type
_entity.pdbx_description
1 polymer ?
#
loop_
_entity_poly.entity_id
_entity_poly.type
_entity_poly.pdbx_seq_one_letter_code
_entity_poly.pdbx_strand_id
1 'polypeptide(L)'
;MGFFDSEIVQQEAKQLFEDYQSLVQLGSDYGKFDREGKKIFIERMEEIMDRWRVFMKRFELSEDFMAKMTMEQFKTQFGQFGVTPQQMFDQMHTTLERMKADIDRQG
;
A
#
# COMPACT_ATOMS: atom_id res chain seq x y z
N MET A 1 11.56 6.79 24.39
CA MET A 1 11.75 6.87 22.94
C MET A 1 10.77 5.92 22.32
N GLY A 2 9.68 6.45 21.81
CA GLY A 2 8.68 5.70 21.10
C GLY A 2 9.17 5.25 19.72
N PHE A 3 8.62 4.14 19.22
CA PHE A 3 8.89 3.66 17.86
C PHE A 3 8.60 4.76 16.81
N PHE A 4 7.63 5.63 17.10
CA PHE A 4 7.24 6.75 16.25
C PHE A 4 7.95 8.07 16.53
N ASP A 5 8.68 8.19 17.62
CA ASP A 5 9.57 9.35 17.83
C ASP A 5 10.80 9.27 16.90
N SER A 6 10.99 8.12 16.25
CA SER A 6 12.02 7.94 15.24
C SER A 6 11.66 8.69 13.96
N GLU A 7 12.42 9.74 13.65
CA GLU A 7 12.35 10.46 12.37
C GLU A 7 12.43 9.51 11.18
N ILE A 8 13.18 8.41 11.31
CA ILE A 8 13.33 7.39 10.26
C ILE A 8 11.99 6.70 9.98
N VAL A 9 11.24 6.33 11.02
CA VAL A 9 9.93 5.67 10.86
C VAL A 9 8.91 6.64 10.26
N GLN A 10 8.95 7.92 10.66
CA GLN A 10 8.08 8.95 10.08
C GLN A 10 8.39 9.20 8.60
N GLN A 11 9.67 9.23 8.22
CA GLN A 11 10.10 9.35 6.83
C GLN A 11 9.70 8.12 6.00
N GLU A 12 9.87 6.91 6.54
CA GLU A 12 9.42 5.66 5.90
C GLU A 12 7.92 5.69 5.62
N ALA A 13 7.12 6.11 6.61
CA ALA A 13 5.67 6.25 6.48
C ALA A 13 5.27 7.21 5.36
N LYS A 14 5.91 8.38 5.34
CA LYS A 14 5.64 9.43 4.36
C LYS A 14 6.00 8.97 2.94
N GLN A 15 7.20 8.41 2.77
CA GLN A 15 7.63 7.88 1.48
C GLN A 15 6.70 6.77 0.98
N LEU A 16 6.31 5.85 1.86
CA LEU A 16 5.40 4.77 1.49
C LEU A 16 4.04 5.29 0.99
N PHE A 17 3.51 6.35 1.63
CA PHE A 17 2.26 6.98 1.20
C PHE A 17 2.41 7.70 -0.14
N GLU A 18 3.50 8.45 -0.32
CA GLU A 18 3.80 9.17 -1.58
C GLU A 18 4.01 8.20 -2.75
N ASP A 19 4.75 7.11 -2.54
CA ASP A 19 4.97 6.05 -3.52
C ASP A 19 3.63 5.42 -3.94
N TYR A 20 2.78 5.09 -2.95
CA TYR A 20 1.46 4.50 -3.20
C TYR A 20 0.56 5.44 -4.00
N GLN A 21 0.46 6.71 -3.59
CA GLN A 21 -0.36 7.70 -4.29
C GLN A 21 0.11 7.90 -5.74
N SER A 22 1.42 7.94 -5.94
CA SER A 22 2.03 8.09 -7.26
C SER A 22 1.70 6.90 -8.17
N LEU A 23 1.79 5.66 -7.66
CA LEU A 23 1.41 4.48 -8.43
C LEU A 23 -0.10 4.41 -8.70
N VAL A 24 -0.96 4.76 -7.74
CA VAL A 24 -2.40 4.81 -7.98
C VAL A 24 -2.75 5.81 -9.08
N GLN A 25 -2.11 6.98 -9.06
CA GLN A 25 -2.28 7.99 -10.11
C GLN A 25 -1.80 7.45 -11.46
N LEU A 26 -0.62 6.81 -11.51
CA LEU A 26 -0.08 6.18 -12.71
C LEU A 26 -1.00 5.05 -13.23
N GLY A 27 -1.66 4.32 -12.33
CA GLY A 27 -2.60 3.26 -12.65
C GLY A 27 -3.84 3.73 -13.43
N SER A 28 -4.17 5.02 -13.39
CA SER A 28 -5.24 5.58 -14.24
C SER A 28 -4.92 5.46 -15.74
N ASP A 29 -3.64 5.41 -16.10
CA ASP A 29 -3.16 5.22 -17.47
C ASP A 29 -2.81 3.76 -17.80
N TYR A 30 -3.06 2.80 -16.88
CA TYR A 30 -2.69 1.38 -17.05
C TYR A 30 -3.16 0.75 -18.37
N GLY A 31 -4.35 1.13 -18.84
CA GLY A 31 -4.89 0.64 -20.12
C GLY A 31 -4.04 1.00 -21.34
N LYS A 32 -3.23 2.06 -21.25
CA LYS A 32 -2.34 2.55 -22.32
C LYS A 32 -0.95 1.90 -22.28
N PHE A 33 -0.62 1.18 -21.20
CA PHE A 33 0.69 0.54 -21.09
C PHE A 33 0.79 -0.63 -22.05
N ASP A 34 2.00 -0.83 -22.57
CA ASP A 34 2.35 -2.06 -23.27
C ASP A 34 2.45 -3.22 -22.26
N ARG A 35 2.64 -4.43 -22.77
CA ARG A 35 2.68 -5.64 -21.93
C ARG A 35 3.74 -5.55 -20.83
N GLU A 36 4.93 -5.05 -21.16
CA GLU A 36 6.03 -4.94 -20.20
C GLU A 36 5.77 -3.84 -19.18
N GLY A 37 5.25 -2.68 -19.59
CA GLY A 37 4.83 -1.62 -18.69
C GLY A 37 3.73 -2.06 -17.72
N LYS A 38 2.77 -2.88 -18.18
CA LYS A 38 1.76 -3.49 -17.31
C LYS A 38 2.37 -4.42 -16.27
N LYS A 39 3.33 -5.26 -16.65
CA LYS A 39 4.04 -6.15 -15.69
C LYS A 39 4.80 -5.35 -14.64
N ILE A 40 5.57 -4.34 -15.08
CA ILE A 40 6.32 -3.47 -14.16
C ILE A 40 5.37 -2.76 -13.21
N PHE A 41 4.24 -2.24 -13.71
CA PHE A 41 3.24 -1.60 -12.86
C PHE A 41 2.73 -2.53 -11.76
N ILE A 42 2.38 -3.78 -12.11
CA ILE A 42 1.91 -4.78 -11.16
C ILE A 42 3.00 -5.08 -10.13
N GLU A 43 4.23 -5.35 -10.58
CA GLU A 43 5.37 -5.65 -9.70
C GLU A 43 5.62 -4.52 -8.70
N ARG A 44 5.61 -3.26 -9.16
CA ARG A 44 5.76 -2.09 -8.29
C ARG A 44 4.63 -1.95 -7.28
N MET A 45 3.39 -2.22 -7.69
CA MET A 45 2.27 -2.22 -6.75
C MET A 45 2.43 -3.31 -5.69
N GLU A 46 2.89 -4.50 -6.06
CA GLU A 46 3.15 -5.59 -5.11
C GLU A 46 4.26 -5.25 -4.10
N GLU A 47 5.37 -4.66 -4.57
CA GLU A 47 6.46 -4.18 -3.70
C GLU A 47 5.98 -3.18 -2.65
N ILE A 48 5.14 -2.21 -3.04
CA ILE A 48 4.55 -1.24 -2.10
C ILE A 48 3.64 -1.95 -1.10
N MET A 49 2.82 -2.90 -1.54
CA MET A 49 1.92 -3.64 -0.65
C MET A 49 2.71 -4.47 0.37
N ASP A 50 3.83 -5.07 -0.01
CA ASP A 50 4.67 -5.83 0.92
C ASP A 50 5.32 -4.90 1.97
N ARG A 51 5.87 -3.76 1.54
CA ARG A 51 6.39 -2.71 2.45
C ARG A 51 5.31 -2.24 3.42
N TRP A 52 4.09 -2.00 2.93
CA TRP A 52 2.96 -1.58 3.75
C TRP A 52 2.55 -2.64 4.76
N ARG A 53 2.55 -3.92 4.36
CA ARG A 53 2.24 -5.04 5.26
C ARG A 53 3.26 -5.12 6.39
N VAL A 54 4.54 -5.03 6.07
CA VAL A 54 5.62 -5.03 7.06
C VAL A 54 5.48 -3.83 8.01
N PHE A 55 5.23 -2.64 7.47
CA PHE A 55 5.02 -1.42 8.26
C PHE A 55 3.84 -1.57 9.22
N MET A 56 2.68 -2.02 8.75
CA MET A 56 1.50 -2.26 9.58
C MET A 56 1.74 -3.33 10.65
N LYS A 57 2.52 -4.38 10.34
CA LYS A 57 2.89 -5.39 11.34
C LYS A 57 3.83 -4.84 12.41
N ARG A 58 4.80 -4.00 12.06
CA ARG A 58 5.64 -3.30 13.05
C ARG A 58 4.79 -2.41 13.97
N PHE A 59 3.74 -1.80 13.43
CA PHE A 59 2.82 -0.97 14.20
C PHE A 59 1.95 -1.80 15.16
N GLU A 60 1.39 -2.90 14.68
CA GLU A 60 0.55 -3.81 15.48
C GLU A 60 1.33 -4.39 16.67
N LEU A 61 2.62 -4.69 16.48
CA LEU A 61 3.51 -5.23 17.51
C LEU A 61 4.09 -4.16 18.44
N SER A 62 3.90 -2.87 18.14
CA SER A 62 4.42 -1.79 18.98
C SER A 62 3.54 -1.58 20.22
N GLU A 63 4.15 -1.63 21.40
CA GLU A 63 3.48 -1.30 22.66
C GLU A 63 3.38 0.21 22.92
N ASP A 64 3.96 1.02 22.04
CA ASP A 64 4.00 2.48 22.14
C ASP A 64 2.59 3.09 22.04
N PHE A 65 2.24 3.92 23.02
CA PHE A 65 0.97 4.64 23.05
C PHE A 65 0.77 5.53 21.82
N MET A 66 1.83 6.18 21.32
CA MET A 66 1.77 7.00 20.11
C MET A 66 1.51 6.16 18.87
N ALA A 67 2.08 4.95 18.80
CA ALA A 67 1.82 4.01 17.72
C ALA A 67 0.33 3.63 17.62
N LYS A 68 -0.29 3.39 18.78
CA LYS A 68 -1.72 3.09 18.87
C LYS A 68 -2.57 4.28 18.43
N MET A 69 -2.23 5.50 18.84
CA MET A 69 -2.98 6.69 18.43
C MET A 69 -2.87 6.97 16.92
N THR A 70 -1.67 6.82 16.33
CA THR A 70 -1.48 6.96 14.88
C THR A 70 -2.22 5.88 14.10
N MET A 71 -2.28 4.65 14.60
CA MET A 71 -3.10 3.59 14.02
C MET A 71 -4.59 3.96 14.01
N GLU A 72 -5.10 4.52 15.10
CA GLU A 72 -6.50 4.97 15.17
C GLU A 72 -6.77 6.13 14.18
N GLN A 73 -5.80 7.04 13.99
CA GLN A 73 -5.91 8.09 12.97
C GLN A 73 -5.91 7.51 11.56
N PHE A 74 -5.02 6.57 11.25
CA PHE A 74 -5.02 5.87 9.97
C PHE A 74 -6.35 5.14 9.73
N LYS A 75 -6.83 4.36 10.71
CA LYS A 75 -8.14 3.70 10.62
C LYS A 75 -9.28 4.69 10.41
N THR A 76 -9.22 5.87 11.03
CA THR A 76 -10.21 6.93 10.82
C THR A 76 -10.18 7.44 9.38
N GLN A 77 -9.00 7.71 8.82
CA GLN A 77 -8.86 8.13 7.42
C GLN A 77 -9.34 7.04 6.45
N PHE A 78 -8.94 5.78 6.67
CA PHE A 78 -9.43 4.65 5.87
C PHE A 78 -10.94 4.41 6.03
N GLY A 79 -11.47 4.63 7.23
CA GLY A 79 -12.90 4.57 7.52
C GLY A 79 -13.72 5.61 6.75
N GLN A 80 -13.15 6.77 6.42
CA GLN A 80 -13.79 7.74 5.51
C GLN A 80 -13.97 7.19 4.09
N PHE A 81 -13.08 6.29 3.67
CA PHE A 81 -13.20 5.54 2.41
C PHE A 81 -14.06 4.27 2.54
N GLY A 82 -14.59 3.98 3.74
CA GLY A 82 -15.46 2.83 4.00
C GLY A 82 -14.75 1.48 4.00
N VAL A 83 -13.41 1.45 4.13
CA VAL A 83 -12.61 0.22 4.08
C VAL A 83 -11.68 0.11 5.28
N THR A 84 -11.50 -1.10 5.80
CA THR A 84 -10.42 -1.38 6.76
C THR A 84 -9.09 -1.58 6.01
N PRO A 85 -7.93 -1.38 6.67
CA PRO A 85 -6.63 -1.66 6.05
C PRO A 85 -6.54 -3.08 5.48
N GLN A 86 -7.06 -4.07 6.21
CA GLN A 86 -7.10 -5.46 5.74
C GLN A 86 -7.93 -5.62 4.47
N GLN A 87 -9.13 -5.04 4.41
CA GLN A 87 -9.97 -5.09 3.21
C GLN A 87 -9.30 -4.39 2.02
N MET A 88 -8.58 -3.30 2.24
CA MET A 88 -7.84 -2.61 1.19
C MET A 88 -6.76 -3.53 0.59
N PHE A 89 -6.01 -4.24 1.44
CA PHE A 89 -5.04 -5.24 0.99
C PHE A 89 -5.67 -6.37 0.19
N ASP A 90 -6.75 -6.96 0.71
CA ASP A 90 -7.43 -8.07 0.05
C ASP A 90 -7.99 -7.66 -1.32
N GLN A 91 -8.54 -6.44 -1.40
CA GLN A 91 -9.05 -5.86 -2.64
C GLN A 91 -7.92 -5.58 -3.63
N MET A 92 -6.80 -5.01 -3.17
CA MET A 92 -5.65 -4.71 -4.02
C MET A 92 -5.02 -6.00 -4.55
N HIS A 93 -4.82 -7.00 -3.68
CA HIS A 93 -4.31 -8.31 -4.08
C HIS A 93 -5.20 -8.95 -5.16
N THR A 94 -6.52 -8.98 -4.93
CA THR A 94 -7.47 -9.51 -5.93
C THR A 94 -7.41 -8.76 -7.26
N THR A 95 -7.20 -7.43 -7.19
CA THR A 95 -7.07 -6.59 -8.39
C THR A 95 -5.81 -6.92 -9.17
N LEU A 96 -4.66 -7.02 -8.49
CA LEU A 96 -3.38 -7.35 -9.11
C LEU A 96 -3.39 -8.76 -9.71
N GLU A 97 -3.98 -9.75 -9.04
CA GLU A 97 -4.12 -11.12 -9.57
C GLU A 97 -4.93 -11.14 -10.87
N ARG A 98 -6.01 -10.36 -10.97
CA ARG A 98 -6.78 -10.22 -12.22
C ARG A 98 -5.95 -9.56 -13.32
N MET A 99 -5.21 -8.51 -12.98
CA MET A 99 -4.36 -7.80 -13.94
C MET A 99 -3.27 -8.72 -14.51
N LYS A 100 -2.66 -9.58 -13.67
CA LYS A 100 -1.70 -10.61 -14.12
C LYS A 100 -2.36 -11.61 -15.06
N ALA A 101 -3.51 -12.17 -14.66
CA ALA A 101 -4.23 -13.13 -15.49
C ALA A 101 -4.62 -12.56 -16.86
N ASP A 102 -4.97 -11.27 -16.92
CA ASP A 102 -5.29 -10.60 -18.17
C ASP A 102 -4.05 -10.37 -19.07
N ILE A 103 -2.86 -10.16 -18.49
CA ILE A 103 -1.60 -10.11 -19.24
C ILE A 103 -1.27 -11.47 -19.84
N ASP A 104 -1.48 -12.55 -19.08
CA ASP A 104 -1.19 -13.92 -19.53
C ASP A 104 -2.14 -14.37 -20.65
N ARG A 105 -3.41 -13.95 -20.61
CA ARG A 105 -4.40 -14.19 -21.68
C ARG A 105 -4.13 -13.40 -22.97
N GLN A 106 -3.34 -12.33 -22.90
CA GLN A 106 -2.94 -11.51 -24.04
C GLN A 106 -1.66 -12.03 -24.73
N GLY A 107 -1.06 -13.11 -24.22
CA GLY A 107 0.09 -13.81 -24.83
C GLY A 107 -0.33 -15.02 -25.66
#